data_AF-A0A9D5QR72-F1
#
_entry.id   AF-A0A9D5QR72-F1
#
_cell.length_a   1.000
_cell.length_b   1.000
_cell.length_c   1.000
_cell.angle_alpha   90.00
_cell.angle_beta   90.00
_cell.angle_gamma   90.00
#
_symmetry.space_group_name_H-M   'P 1'
#
loop_
_entity.id
_entity.type
_entity.pdbx_description
1 polymer ?
#
loop_
_entity_poly.entity_id
_entity_poly.type
_entity_poly.pdbx_seq_one_letter_code
_entity_poly.pdbx_strand_id
1 'polypeptide(L)'
;MKMTKYIAITIVIILICCTGLICCTGFPIKSSDNINTHELLAETDSIALYRNIITPAADEYDIPECALLLKNKATGSETEILRTIRPDWHCWYMADDNKFVEVPIDSLLALSRAHILNENPLQIIIEGCPDMRNIFSYFIDVPSRKAYWVPANSGFMGGTEEGYMVFQSYRYVSDPEIAGRYTFLQVYDEKGEMVDSLDLEHVKLSKHKEIYE
;
A
#
# COMPACT_ATOMS: atom_id res chain seq x y z
N MET A 1 -41.12 -20.11 8.08
CA MET A 1 -39.85 -19.97 8.82
C MET A 1 -38.56 -20.20 7.99
N LYS A 2 -38.64 -20.35 6.65
CA LYS A 2 -37.44 -20.45 5.76
C LYS A 2 -37.11 -19.12 5.06
N MET A 3 -38.10 -18.32 4.65
CA MET A 3 -37.86 -17.04 3.95
C MET A 3 -37.08 -16.01 4.78
N THR A 4 -37.31 -15.94 6.09
CA THR A 4 -36.64 -14.96 6.96
C THR A 4 -35.13 -15.18 7.07
N LYS A 5 -34.66 -16.44 6.92
CA LYS A 5 -33.23 -16.78 6.93
C LYS A 5 -32.53 -16.38 5.63
N TYR A 6 -33.19 -16.50 4.48
CA TYR A 6 -32.63 -16.08 3.19
C TYR A 6 -32.49 -14.57 3.10
N ILE A 7 -33.48 -13.81 3.60
CA ILE A 7 -33.42 -12.34 3.63
C ILE A 7 -32.26 -11.87 4.52
N ALA A 8 -32.05 -12.50 5.68
CA ALA A 8 -30.93 -12.18 6.56
C ALA A 8 -29.55 -12.48 5.93
N ILE A 9 -29.41 -13.61 5.24
CA ILE A 9 -28.15 -13.99 4.57
C ILE A 9 -27.86 -13.06 3.38
N THR A 10 -28.86 -12.69 2.58
CA THR A 10 -28.69 -11.76 1.46
C THR A 10 -28.30 -10.35 1.95
N ILE A 11 -28.86 -9.89 3.06
CA ILE A 11 -28.51 -8.58 3.66
C ILE A 11 -27.06 -8.59 4.18
N VAL A 12 -26.60 -9.68 4.81
CA VAL A 12 -25.22 -9.79 5.30
C VAL A 12 -24.20 -9.85 4.16
N ILE A 13 -24.51 -10.53 3.05
CA ILE A 13 -23.63 -10.57 1.87
C ILE A 13 -23.56 -9.20 1.17
N ILE A 14 -24.67 -8.47 1.09
CA ILE A 14 -24.67 -7.11 0.55
C ILE A 14 -23.87 -6.15 1.45
N LEU A 15 -23.94 -6.31 2.78
CA LEU A 15 -23.18 -5.49 3.72
C LEU A 15 -21.66 -5.74 3.63
N ILE A 16 -21.24 -6.99 3.41
CA ILE A 16 -19.82 -7.38 3.21
C ILE A 16 -19.31 -6.88 1.84
N CYS A 17 -20.15 -6.88 0.80
CA CYS A 17 -19.80 -6.29 -0.49
C CYS A 17 -19.72 -4.76 -0.45
N CYS A 18 -20.54 -4.09 0.37
CA CYS A 18 -20.47 -2.63 0.53
C CYS A 18 -19.25 -2.16 1.33
N THR A 19 -18.69 -2.98 2.22
CA THR A 19 -17.42 -2.66 2.90
C THR A 19 -16.18 -2.86 2.02
N GLY A 20 -16.29 -3.62 0.92
CA GLY A 20 -15.20 -3.83 -0.05
C GLY A 20 -15.15 -2.80 -1.19
N LEU A 21 -16.09 -1.85 -1.24
CA LEU A 21 -16.26 -0.90 -2.36
C LEU A 21 -15.76 0.53 -2.05
N ILE A 22 -15.03 0.73 -0.95
CA ILE A 22 -14.44 2.05 -0.60
C ILE A 22 -13.04 2.27 -1.23
N CYS A 23 -12.50 1.33 -2.00
CA CYS A 23 -11.13 1.47 -2.54
C CYS A 23 -10.97 2.34 -3.80
N CYS A 24 -12.04 2.94 -4.35
CA CYS A 24 -11.92 3.80 -5.54
C CYS A 24 -12.89 5.00 -5.49
N THR A 25 -12.71 5.90 -4.54
CA THR A 25 -13.07 7.31 -4.74
C THR A 25 -11.88 8.13 -4.30
N GLY A 26 -11.33 8.93 -5.21
CA GLY A 26 -10.24 9.86 -4.90
C GLY A 26 -10.54 10.59 -3.60
N PHE A 27 -9.53 10.63 -2.72
CA PHE A 27 -9.62 11.46 -1.54
C PHE A 27 -9.90 12.89 -2.02
N PRO A 28 -11.00 13.53 -1.59
CA PRO A 28 -11.12 14.96 -1.81
C PRO A 28 -9.98 15.62 -1.02
N ILE A 29 -8.98 16.14 -1.73
CA ILE A 29 -7.98 17.03 -1.17
C ILE A 29 -8.75 18.30 -0.77
N LYS A 30 -9.25 18.32 0.47
CA LYS A 30 -9.61 19.60 1.09
C LYS A 30 -8.31 20.37 1.20
N SER A 31 -8.19 21.45 0.43
CA SER A 31 -7.23 22.50 0.71
C SER A 31 -7.57 23.09 2.08
N SER A 32 -6.97 22.55 3.13
CA SER A 32 -7.06 23.12 4.47
C SER A 32 -5.81 23.96 4.72
N ASP A 33 -6.02 25.24 4.96
CA ASP A 33 -5.04 26.31 5.22
C ASP A 33 -4.23 26.14 6.53
N ASN A 34 -3.75 24.94 6.86
CA ASN A 34 -2.83 24.70 7.98
C ASN A 34 -1.71 23.75 7.53
N ILE A 35 -0.62 24.34 7.01
CA ILE A 35 0.52 23.65 6.39
C ILE A 35 1.53 23.21 7.47
N ASN A 36 1.08 22.38 8.40
CA ASN A 36 1.91 21.57 9.30
C ASN A 36 1.02 20.53 9.97
N THR A 37 0.46 19.61 9.17
CA THR A 37 -0.27 18.46 9.71
C THR A 37 0.75 17.45 10.22
N HIS A 38 0.93 17.38 11.53
CA HIS A 38 1.66 16.31 12.21
C HIS A 38 0.69 15.15 12.45
N GLU A 39 0.66 14.22 11.51
CA GLU A 39 -0.33 13.14 11.46
C GLU A 39 0.27 11.83 11.90
N LEU A 40 -0.39 11.14 12.84
CA LEU A 40 0.00 9.81 13.26
C LEU A 40 -0.29 8.79 12.16
N LEU A 41 0.73 8.06 11.69
CA LEU A 41 0.58 7.01 10.68
C LEU A 41 0.52 5.61 11.30
N ALA A 42 1.36 5.33 12.29
CA ALA A 42 1.42 4.05 12.99
C ALA A 42 2.05 4.21 14.37
N GLU A 43 1.73 3.32 15.30
CA GLU A 43 2.33 3.31 16.63
C GLU A 43 2.35 1.92 17.25
N THR A 44 3.23 1.78 18.23
CA THR A 44 3.25 0.69 19.21
C THR A 44 3.26 1.28 20.61
N ASP A 45 3.47 0.48 21.64
CA ASP A 45 3.59 1.00 23.02
C ASP A 45 4.84 1.88 23.19
N SER A 46 5.93 1.62 22.45
CA SER A 46 7.23 2.29 22.63
C SER A 46 7.43 3.47 21.68
N ILE A 47 6.90 3.40 20.46
CA ILE A 47 7.19 4.35 19.39
C ILE A 47 5.94 4.80 18.63
N ALA A 48 6.03 5.93 17.95
CA ALA A 48 5.03 6.42 17.01
C ALA A 48 5.69 7.00 15.75
N LEU A 49 5.09 6.74 14.60
CA LEU A 49 5.49 7.27 13.30
C LEU A 49 4.54 8.39 12.90
N TYR A 50 5.08 9.56 12.59
CA TYR A 50 4.32 10.72 12.15
C TYR A 50 4.70 11.14 10.74
N ARG A 51 3.72 11.60 9.99
CA ARG A 51 3.89 12.31 8.74
C ARG A 51 3.79 13.82 8.99
N ASN A 52 4.76 14.56 8.48
CA ASN A 52 4.67 16.02 8.35
C ASN A 52 4.67 16.41 6.87
N ILE A 53 3.73 17.26 6.48
CA ILE A 53 3.78 17.92 5.16
C ILE A 53 4.82 19.03 5.22
N ILE A 54 5.88 18.89 4.43
CA ILE A 54 6.96 19.88 4.30
C ILE A 54 6.58 20.91 3.24
N THR A 55 6.21 20.42 2.06
CA THR A 55 5.73 21.23 0.95
C THR A 55 4.38 20.68 0.51
N PRO A 56 3.28 21.47 0.57
CA PRO A 56 1.97 20.99 0.15
C PRO A 56 1.94 20.70 -1.36
N ALA A 57 0.94 19.91 -1.79
CA ALA A 57 0.64 19.76 -3.21
C ALA A 57 0.20 21.12 -3.80
N ALA A 58 0.65 21.41 -5.01
CA ALA A 58 0.31 22.63 -5.73
C ALA A 58 -1.12 22.60 -6.28
N ASP A 59 -1.59 21.43 -6.70
CA ASP A 59 -2.93 21.20 -7.26
C ASP A 59 -3.35 19.72 -7.13
N GLU A 60 -4.44 19.35 -7.80
CA GLU A 60 -5.02 18.00 -7.79
C GLU A 60 -4.21 16.95 -8.57
N TYR A 61 -3.19 17.36 -9.33
CA TYR A 61 -2.27 16.52 -10.11
C TYR A 61 -0.87 16.43 -9.48
N ASP A 62 -0.73 16.96 -8.27
CA ASP A 62 0.51 16.98 -7.51
C ASP A 62 0.36 16.28 -6.15
N ILE A 63 1.47 15.85 -5.56
CA ILE A 63 1.50 15.22 -4.24
C ILE A 63 2.43 15.97 -3.28
N PRO A 64 2.11 16.05 -1.98
CA PRO A 64 2.95 16.77 -1.04
C PRO A 64 4.30 16.09 -0.82
N GLU A 65 5.32 16.92 -0.60
CA GLU A 65 6.59 16.49 -0.02
C GLU A 65 6.40 16.29 1.49
N CYS A 66 6.74 15.10 1.98
CA CYS A 66 6.47 14.69 3.35
C CYS A 66 7.74 14.23 4.06
N ALA A 67 7.87 14.53 5.34
CA ALA A 67 8.85 13.93 6.23
C ALA A 67 8.19 12.84 7.08
N LEU A 68 8.91 11.73 7.28
CA LEU A 68 8.55 10.70 8.26
C LEU A 68 9.36 10.94 9.54
N LEU A 69 8.66 11.11 10.66
CA LEU A 69 9.26 11.30 11.98
C LEU A 69 9.03 10.07 12.86
N LEU A 70 10.07 9.62 13.55
CA LEU A 70 10.00 8.65 14.64
C LEU A 70 9.95 9.38 15.97
N LYS A 71 8.93 9.10 16.78
CA LYS A 71 8.82 9.55 18.16
C LYS A 71 9.06 8.40 19.11
N ASN A 72 10.00 8.56 20.03
CA ASN A 72 10.11 7.70 21.21
C ASN A 72 9.12 8.18 22.27
N LYS A 73 8.19 7.32 22.68
CA LYS A 73 7.11 7.70 23.62
C LYS A 73 7.60 7.88 25.06
N ALA A 74 8.67 7.18 25.45
CA ALA A 74 9.22 7.28 26.80
C ALA A 74 9.99 8.58 27.02
N THR A 75 10.78 9.02 26.03
CA THR A 75 11.60 10.24 26.13
C THR A 75 10.91 11.47 25.53
N GLY A 76 9.91 11.27 24.67
CA GLY A 76 9.29 12.32 23.86
C GLY A 76 10.17 12.82 22.72
N SER A 77 11.34 12.23 22.48
CA SER A 77 12.26 12.67 21.42
C SER A 77 11.76 12.27 20.04
N GLU A 78 11.86 13.21 19.10
CA GLU A 78 11.50 12.99 17.69
C GLU A 78 12.74 13.04 16.79
N THR A 79 12.76 12.20 15.75
CA THR A 79 13.87 12.12 14.78
C THR A 79 13.30 11.88 13.38
N GLU A 80 13.77 12.65 12.40
CA GLU A 80 13.40 12.43 10.99
C GLU A 80 14.09 11.17 10.45
N ILE A 81 13.30 10.23 9.93
CA ILE A 81 13.78 8.99 9.30
C ILE A 81 14.18 9.30 7.85
N LEU A 82 13.25 9.93 7.13
CA LEU A 82 13.37 10.23 5.70
C LEU A 82 12.47 11.40 5.32
N ARG A 83 12.72 11.91 4.11
CA ARG A 83 11.89 12.87 3.42
C ARG A 83 11.60 12.36 2.00
N THR A 84 10.36 12.46 1.57
CA THR A 84 9.99 12.10 0.20
C THR A 84 10.46 13.17 -0.78
N ILE A 85 10.62 12.80 -2.04
CA ILE A 85 10.82 13.74 -3.14
C ILE A 85 9.58 13.73 -4.03
N ARG A 86 9.37 14.81 -4.78
CA ARG A 86 8.28 14.84 -5.76
C ARG A 86 8.55 13.84 -6.89
N PRO A 87 7.55 13.06 -7.32
CA PRO A 87 7.69 12.18 -8.46
C PRO A 87 7.97 12.99 -9.72
N ASP A 88 8.79 12.43 -10.61
CA ASP A 88 8.78 12.87 -12.00
C ASP A 88 7.59 12.22 -12.73
N TRP A 89 7.25 12.72 -13.91
CA TRP A 89 6.06 12.30 -14.65
C TRP A 89 6.14 10.84 -15.18
N HIS A 90 7.21 10.09 -14.89
CA HIS A 90 7.47 8.75 -15.41
C HIS A 90 6.92 7.62 -14.52
N CYS A 91 6.11 7.91 -13.50
CA CYS A 91 5.65 6.95 -12.48
C CYS A 91 4.60 5.91 -12.96
N TRP A 92 4.64 5.49 -14.21
CA TRP A 92 3.67 4.55 -14.80
C TRP A 92 4.16 3.10 -14.87
N TYR A 93 5.40 2.83 -14.44
CA TYR A 93 5.98 1.50 -14.51
C TYR A 93 5.87 0.76 -13.16
N MET A 94 4.99 -0.24 -13.11
CA MET A 94 4.96 -1.24 -12.06
C MET A 94 5.77 -2.45 -12.56
N ALA A 95 6.88 -2.78 -11.90
CA ALA A 95 7.64 -3.97 -12.24
C ALA A 95 6.86 -5.19 -11.73
N ASP A 96 6.58 -6.15 -12.61
CA ASP A 96 6.23 -7.52 -12.22
C ASP A 96 7.51 -8.26 -11.81
N ASP A 97 8.16 -7.79 -10.75
CA ASP A 97 9.37 -8.42 -10.21
C ASP A 97 8.99 -9.38 -9.06
N ASN A 98 9.81 -10.41 -8.86
CA ASN A 98 9.67 -11.34 -7.75
C ASN A 98 10.58 -11.00 -6.57
N LYS A 99 11.29 -9.87 -6.63
CA LYS A 99 12.17 -9.41 -5.57
C LYS A 99 12.01 -7.93 -5.30
N PHE A 100 12.24 -7.56 -4.05
CA PHE A 100 12.40 -6.17 -3.66
C PHE A 100 13.60 -5.55 -4.38
N VAL A 101 13.42 -4.31 -4.84
CA VAL A 101 14.43 -3.58 -5.60
C VAL A 101 15.03 -2.50 -4.71
N GLU A 102 16.33 -2.56 -4.44
CA GLU A 102 17.02 -1.55 -3.63
C GLU A 102 16.91 -0.16 -4.29
N VAL A 103 16.52 0.84 -3.50
CA VAL A 103 16.39 2.23 -3.92
C VAL A 103 17.03 3.16 -2.88
N PRO A 104 17.52 4.34 -3.27
CA PRO A 104 17.96 5.33 -2.31
C PRO A 104 16.81 5.77 -1.39
N ILE A 105 17.02 5.73 -0.07
CA ILE A 105 16.02 6.15 0.93
C ILE A 105 15.60 7.62 0.77
N ASP A 106 16.47 8.45 0.20
CA ASP A 106 16.22 9.87 -0.06
C ASP A 106 15.56 10.11 -1.43
N SER A 107 15.03 9.07 -2.08
CA SER A 107 14.36 9.14 -3.38
C SER A 107 12.96 8.49 -3.38
N LEU A 108 12.37 8.31 -2.19
CA LEU A 108 11.02 7.77 -2.08
C LEU A 108 9.98 8.82 -2.45
N LEU A 109 8.98 8.44 -3.24
CA LEU A 109 8.16 9.43 -3.95
C LEU A 109 6.94 9.91 -3.17
N ALA A 110 6.39 9.07 -2.28
CA ALA A 110 5.14 9.37 -1.60
C ALA A 110 5.07 8.72 -0.22
N LEU A 111 4.39 9.40 0.69
CA LEU A 111 4.14 8.95 2.06
C LEU A 111 2.72 9.34 2.47
N SER A 112 1.83 8.37 2.51
CA SER A 112 0.46 8.50 3.03
C SER A 112 0.11 7.47 4.08
N ARG A 113 0.81 6.34 4.12
CA ARG A 113 0.65 5.31 5.15
C ARG A 113 2.01 4.80 5.59
N ALA A 114 2.08 4.31 6.82
CA ALA A 114 3.23 3.59 7.34
C ALA A 114 2.75 2.41 8.18
N HIS A 115 3.55 1.36 8.23
CA HIS A 115 3.32 0.14 9.01
C HIS A 115 4.62 -0.21 9.72
N ILE A 116 4.53 -0.57 11.00
CA ILE A 116 5.68 -1.03 11.78
C ILE A 116 5.69 -2.56 11.69
N LEU A 117 6.73 -3.12 11.07
CA LEU A 117 6.90 -4.57 10.95
C LEU A 117 7.66 -5.15 12.15
N ASN A 118 8.68 -4.44 12.58
CA ASN A 118 9.50 -4.79 13.73
C ASN A 118 10.02 -3.51 14.40
N GLU A 119 10.16 -3.52 15.73
CA GLU A 119 10.72 -2.40 16.48
C GLU A 119 12.24 -2.52 16.67
N ASN A 120 12.79 -3.73 16.65
CA ASN A 120 14.21 -3.97 16.91
C ASN A 120 14.79 -5.13 16.08
N PRO A 121 15.52 -4.85 14.98
CA PRO A 121 15.73 -3.51 14.39
C PRO A 121 14.43 -2.90 13.86
N LEU A 122 14.34 -1.56 13.85
CA LEU A 122 13.15 -0.87 13.35
C LEU A 122 13.02 -1.07 11.83
N GLN A 123 12.02 -1.84 11.43
CA GLN A 123 11.68 -2.13 10.04
C GLN A 123 10.25 -1.68 9.78
N ILE A 124 10.06 -0.95 8.69
CA ILE A 124 8.78 -0.33 8.37
C ILE A 124 8.45 -0.55 6.90
N ILE A 125 7.15 -0.52 6.59
CA ILE A 125 6.66 -0.29 5.24
C ILE A 125 6.08 1.10 5.19
N ILE A 126 6.43 1.89 4.18
CA ILE A 126 5.71 3.10 3.84
C ILE A 126 5.02 2.94 2.51
N GLU A 127 3.90 3.64 2.34
CA GLU A 127 3.12 3.58 1.11
C GLU A 127 2.65 4.95 0.69
N GLY A 128 2.44 5.12 -0.61
CA GLY A 128 1.86 6.33 -1.17
C GLY A 128 1.44 6.15 -2.62
N CYS A 129 0.76 7.15 -3.17
CA CYS A 129 0.18 7.10 -4.51
C CYS A 129 0.78 8.21 -5.40
N PRO A 130 2.05 8.08 -5.83
CA PRO A 130 2.76 9.15 -6.54
C PRO A 130 2.19 9.41 -7.94
N ASP A 131 1.54 8.42 -8.55
CA ASP A 131 0.93 8.50 -9.88
C ASP A 131 -0.60 8.66 -9.83
N MET A 132 -1.16 8.88 -8.64
CA MET A 132 -2.60 9.02 -8.36
C MET A 132 -3.45 7.79 -8.71
N ARG A 133 -2.82 6.66 -8.99
CA ARG A 133 -3.50 5.44 -9.42
C ARG A 133 -3.06 4.20 -8.65
N ASN A 134 -1.76 4.03 -8.44
CA ASN A 134 -1.15 2.85 -7.86
C ASN A 134 -0.58 3.18 -6.49
N ILE A 135 -0.71 2.23 -5.57
CA ILE A 135 -0.05 2.33 -4.28
C ILE A 135 1.36 1.75 -4.45
N PHE A 136 2.34 2.63 -4.33
CA PHE A 136 3.75 2.27 -4.25
C PHE A 136 4.06 1.93 -2.81
N SER A 137 4.68 0.78 -2.59
CA SER A 137 5.09 0.32 -1.26
C SER A 137 6.62 0.26 -1.19
N TYR A 138 7.18 0.69 -0.07
CA TYR A 138 8.61 0.64 0.19
C TYR A 138 8.87 -0.01 1.54
N PHE A 139 9.71 -1.05 1.55
CA PHE A 139 10.28 -1.60 2.77
C PHE A 139 11.51 -0.80 3.16
N ILE A 140 11.66 -0.46 4.44
CA ILE A 140 12.78 0.33 4.95
C ILE A 140 13.33 -0.34 6.20
N ASP A 141 14.63 -0.63 6.16
CA ASP A 141 15.43 -0.97 7.34
C ASP A 141 16.05 0.31 7.90
N VAL A 142 15.44 0.86 8.95
CA VAL A 142 15.74 2.21 9.45
C VAL A 142 17.18 2.32 9.98
N PRO A 143 17.69 1.39 10.82
CA PRO A 143 19.07 1.45 11.31
C PRO A 143 20.13 1.42 10.20
N SER A 144 19.94 0.62 9.15
CA SER A 144 20.90 0.53 8.05
C SER A 144 20.71 1.61 6.98
N ARG A 145 19.64 2.41 7.08
CA ARG A 145 19.20 3.41 6.07
C ARG A 145 19.02 2.81 4.68
N LYS A 146 18.63 1.54 4.60
CA LYS A 146 18.32 0.87 3.33
C LYS A 146 16.83 0.89 3.06
N ALA A 147 16.48 1.21 1.82
CA ALA A 147 15.11 1.19 1.34
C ALA A 147 15.01 0.30 0.11
N TYR A 148 13.86 -0.34 -0.04
CA TYR A 148 13.58 -1.21 -1.16
C TYR A 148 12.16 -0.94 -1.65
N TRP A 149 12.02 -0.77 -2.96
CA TRP A 149 10.72 -0.76 -3.60
C TRP A 149 10.17 -2.18 -3.65
N VAL A 150 8.91 -2.32 -3.23
CA VAL A 150 8.17 -3.57 -3.30
C VAL A 150 7.42 -3.61 -4.64
N PRO A 151 7.58 -4.67 -5.46
CA PRO A 151 6.89 -4.82 -6.75
C PRO A 151 5.39 -5.14 -6.55
N ALA A 152 4.65 -4.19 -5.98
CA ALA A 152 3.21 -4.30 -5.73
C ALA A 152 2.50 -2.95 -5.95
N ASN A 153 1.30 -2.98 -6.54
CA ASN A 153 0.56 -1.77 -6.97
C ASN A 153 -0.72 -1.46 -6.16
N SER A 154 -1.05 -2.26 -5.15
CA SER A 154 -2.28 -2.07 -4.34
C SER A 154 -2.04 -2.10 -2.83
N GLY A 155 -0.78 -2.20 -2.40
CA GLY A 155 -0.36 -1.96 -1.03
C GLY A 155 -0.19 -3.19 -0.15
N PHE A 156 0.28 -2.97 1.07
CA PHE A 156 0.53 -3.97 2.10
C PHE A 156 -0.75 -4.43 2.79
N MET A 157 -0.90 -5.74 2.97
CA MET A 157 -2.06 -6.36 3.60
C MET A 157 -1.81 -6.83 5.04
N GLY A 158 -0.55 -7.06 5.41
CA GLY A 158 -0.17 -7.58 6.72
C GLY A 158 0.87 -8.70 6.63
N GLY A 159 1.23 -9.22 7.80
CA GLY A 159 2.12 -10.37 7.94
C GLY A 159 1.36 -11.68 8.11
N THR A 160 2.02 -12.80 7.81
CA THR A 160 1.56 -14.13 8.22
C THR A 160 2.16 -14.53 9.57
N GLU A 161 1.63 -15.58 10.19
CA GLU A 161 2.18 -16.15 11.45
C GLU A 161 3.62 -16.65 11.27
N GLU A 162 3.98 -17.07 10.06
CA GLU A 162 5.33 -17.49 9.67
C GLU A 162 6.29 -16.33 9.43
N GLY A 163 5.81 -15.08 9.48
CA GLY A 163 6.62 -13.88 9.28
C GLY A 163 6.74 -13.42 7.82
N TYR A 164 5.91 -13.93 6.90
CA TYR A 164 5.90 -13.46 5.52
C TYR A 164 5.11 -12.15 5.38
N MET A 165 5.54 -11.30 4.45
CA MET A 165 4.84 -10.06 4.11
C MET A 165 3.89 -10.30 2.94
N VAL A 166 2.62 -9.92 3.11
CA VAL A 166 1.59 -10.06 2.08
C VAL A 166 1.28 -8.71 1.47
N PHE A 167 1.38 -8.62 0.15
CA PHE A 167 1.02 -7.44 -0.63
C PHE A 167 -0.09 -7.74 -1.60
N GLN A 168 -1.00 -6.79 -1.75
CA GLN A 168 -1.99 -6.79 -2.81
C GLN A 168 -1.44 -6.09 -4.03
N SER A 169 -1.70 -6.71 -5.17
CA SER A 169 -1.53 -6.16 -6.49
C SER A 169 -2.75 -6.47 -7.36
N TYR A 170 -2.77 -5.86 -8.53
CA TYR A 170 -3.67 -6.22 -9.59
C TYR A 170 -2.95 -6.33 -10.93
N ARG A 171 -3.39 -7.28 -11.75
CA ARG A 171 -3.00 -7.39 -13.16
C ARG A 171 -4.11 -6.85 -14.05
N TYR A 172 -3.72 -6.16 -15.11
CA TYR A 172 -4.66 -5.64 -16.09
C TYR A 172 -4.64 -6.53 -17.33
N VAL A 173 -5.78 -7.15 -17.63
CA VAL A 173 -5.99 -7.87 -18.88
C VAL A 173 -6.71 -6.94 -19.85
N SER A 174 -6.12 -6.76 -21.04
CA SER A 174 -6.63 -5.88 -22.10
C SER A 174 -7.50 -6.58 -23.14
N ASP A 175 -7.54 -7.92 -23.13
CA ASP A 175 -8.39 -8.70 -24.02
C ASP A 175 -9.87 -8.30 -23.82
N PRO A 176 -10.59 -7.84 -24.87
CA PRO A 176 -11.96 -7.35 -24.75
C PRO A 176 -12.96 -8.30 -24.10
N GLU A 177 -12.79 -9.62 -24.22
CA GLU A 177 -13.77 -10.60 -23.72
C GLU A 177 -13.66 -10.81 -22.20
N ILE A 178 -12.48 -10.55 -21.65
CA ILE A 178 -12.12 -10.79 -20.26
C ILE A 178 -11.47 -9.56 -19.62
N ALA A 179 -11.63 -8.38 -20.22
CA ALA A 179 -10.93 -7.17 -19.80
C ALA A 179 -11.21 -6.85 -18.33
N GLY A 180 -10.19 -6.41 -17.62
CA GLY A 180 -10.37 -5.96 -16.23
C GLY A 180 -9.12 -6.03 -15.37
N ARG A 181 -9.31 -5.65 -14.11
CA ARG A 181 -8.31 -5.78 -13.04
C ARG A 181 -8.56 -7.08 -12.29
N TYR A 182 -7.52 -7.88 -12.17
CA TYR A 182 -7.54 -9.16 -11.48
C TYR A 182 -6.68 -9.09 -10.24
N THR A 183 -7.19 -9.60 -9.13
CA THR A 183 -6.43 -9.65 -7.88
C THR A 183 -5.22 -10.56 -8.04
N PHE A 184 -4.08 -10.04 -7.62
CA PHE A 184 -2.82 -10.77 -7.50
C PHE A 184 -2.28 -10.52 -6.09
N LEU A 185 -2.18 -11.55 -5.26
CA LEU A 185 -1.57 -11.45 -3.93
C LEU A 185 -0.16 -12.00 -4.01
N GLN A 186 0.79 -11.27 -3.46
CA GLN A 186 2.21 -11.63 -3.45
C GLN A 186 2.66 -11.83 -2.00
N VAL A 187 3.37 -12.92 -1.75
CA VAL A 187 3.89 -13.27 -0.43
C VAL A 187 5.41 -13.23 -0.50
N TYR A 188 6.04 -12.39 0.31
CA TYR A 188 7.48 -12.17 0.36
C TYR A 188 8.08 -12.63 1.69
N ASP A 189 9.29 -13.16 1.65
CA ASP A 189 10.09 -13.42 2.84
C ASP A 189 10.78 -12.16 3.39
N GLU A 190 11.47 -12.31 4.51
CA GLU A 190 12.23 -11.24 5.18
C GLU A 190 13.37 -10.65 4.32
N LYS A 191 13.78 -11.36 3.26
CA LYS A 191 14.81 -10.90 2.30
C LYS A 191 14.19 -10.18 1.11
N GLY A 192 12.86 -10.08 1.07
CA GLY A 192 12.13 -9.50 -0.04
C GLY A 192 12.09 -10.40 -1.26
N GLU A 193 12.26 -11.72 -1.12
CA GLU A 193 12.04 -12.69 -2.19
C GLU A 193 10.60 -13.21 -2.16
N MET A 194 9.91 -13.19 -3.31
CA MET A 194 8.55 -13.70 -3.41
C MET A 194 8.58 -15.23 -3.31
N VAL A 195 7.93 -15.77 -2.28
CA VAL A 195 7.90 -17.21 -1.98
C VAL A 195 6.60 -17.88 -2.44
N ASP A 196 5.51 -17.12 -2.53
CA ASP A 196 4.23 -17.62 -3.02
C ASP A 196 3.38 -16.47 -3.60
N SER A 197 2.34 -16.83 -4.35
CA SER A 197 1.37 -15.87 -4.87
C SER A 197 0.01 -16.50 -5.16
N LEU A 198 -1.05 -15.70 -5.02
CA LEU A 198 -2.39 -16.04 -5.48
C LEU A 198 -2.77 -15.13 -6.66
N ASP A 199 -2.85 -15.72 -7.84
CA ASP A 199 -3.31 -15.04 -9.05
C ASP A 199 -4.74 -15.49 -9.37
N LEU A 200 -5.73 -14.60 -9.38
CA LEU A 200 -7.11 -14.95 -9.71
C LEU A 200 -7.46 -14.76 -11.20
N GLU A 201 -6.52 -14.31 -12.04
CA GLU A 201 -6.71 -14.18 -13.48
C GLU A 201 -7.10 -15.52 -14.12
N HIS A 202 -6.38 -16.59 -13.75
CA HIS A 202 -6.59 -17.93 -14.29
C HIS A 202 -8.01 -18.46 -14.06
N VAL A 203 -8.68 -18.06 -12.97
CA VAL A 203 -10.04 -18.53 -12.62
C VAL A 203 -11.10 -18.01 -13.59
N LYS A 204 -10.93 -16.79 -14.12
CA LYS A 204 -11.84 -16.29 -15.16
C LYS A 204 -11.47 -16.82 -16.53
N LEU A 205 -10.16 -16.94 -16.82
CA LEU A 205 -9.68 -17.50 -18.07
C LEU A 205 -10.16 -18.93 -18.29
N SER A 206 -10.13 -19.79 -17.26
CA SER A 206 -10.61 -21.17 -17.36
C SER A 206 -12.10 -21.23 -17.65
N LYS A 207 -12.91 -20.44 -16.95
CA LYS A 207 -14.36 -20.34 -17.19
C LYS A 207 -14.68 -19.83 -18.59
N HIS A 208 -13.87 -18.91 -19.12
CA HIS A 208 -14.05 -18.41 -20.47
C HIS A 208 -13.80 -19.54 -21.48
N LYS A 209 -12.69 -20.27 -21.37
CA LYS A 209 -12.38 -21.39 -22.29
C LYS A 209 -13.45 -22.48 -22.29
N GLU A 210 -14.00 -22.84 -21.13
CA GLU A 210 -15.10 -23.80 -20.99
C GLU A 210 -16.41 -23.39 -21.70
N ILE A 211 -16.62 -22.10 -22.00
CA ILE A 211 -17.84 -21.62 -22.68
C ILE A 211 -17.73 -21.74 -24.20
N TYR A 212 -16.52 -21.74 -24.75
CA TYR A 212 -16.26 -21.69 -26.20
C TYR A 212 -15.62 -22.96 -26.77
N GLU A 213 -15.40 -23.98 -25.94
CA GLU A 213 -15.05 -25.37 -26.32
C GLU A 213 -16.28 -26.28 -26.20
#